data_AF-A0A969H2D2-F1
#
_entry.id   AF-A0A969H2D2-F1
#
_cell.length_a   1.000
_cell.length_b   1.000
_cell.length_c   1.000
_cell.angle_alpha   90.00
_cell.angle_beta   90.00
_cell.angle_gamma   90.00
#
_symmetry.space_group_name_H-M   'P 1'
#
loop_
_entity.id
_entity.type
_entity.pdbx_description
1 polymer ?
#
loop_
_entity_poly.entity_id
_entity_poly.type
_entity_poly.pdbx_seq_one_letter_code
_entity_poly.pdbx_strand_id
1 'polypeptide(L)'
;MLGATTEWSANEGITYDAESNTLYVASSGIGDGMLDNYVDEEEGDAFDLGGHNDIRLPEATSCAGIYALELAQGQQAYNDGYSETSKPAETIDSPYVGVNMKTELMGREWTEEEALSRGYGEIFEYNICDVDGIAEPDNLAFIPGTATLLIAQDSEEHENDYLWAYNTRRKELTRIQSAPQGSEFSTPYFFPDVNGFAYMTSGIQHPFDQEELVEDLGYPEDAAPTGDERGTLGYFGPFPKFEYSEN
;
A
#
# COMPACT_ATOMS: atom_id res chain seq x y z
N MET A 1 1.34 20.15 -18.46
CA MET A 1 0.91 18.79 -18.05
C MET A 1 0.10 18.18 -19.19
N LEU A 2 0.10 16.85 -19.35
CA LEU A 2 -0.62 16.12 -20.41
C LEU A 2 -2.00 15.62 -19.96
N GLY A 3 -2.54 16.14 -18.86
CA GLY A 3 -3.87 15.78 -18.34
C GLY A 3 -3.92 14.54 -17.43
N ALA A 4 -2.78 14.08 -16.89
CA ALA A 4 -2.79 13.11 -15.80
C ALA A 4 -3.20 13.80 -14.50
N THR A 5 -3.95 13.09 -13.65
CA THR A 5 -4.26 13.57 -12.29
C THR A 5 -2.97 13.70 -11.47
N THR A 6 -2.87 14.76 -10.69
CA THR A 6 -1.81 15.01 -9.72
C THR A 6 -2.34 15.00 -8.29
N GLU A 7 -3.56 14.48 -8.10
CA GLU A 7 -4.29 14.55 -6.83
C GLU A 7 -3.83 13.50 -5.82
N TRP A 8 -3.08 12.48 -6.24
CA TRP A 8 -2.53 11.49 -5.32
C TRP A 8 -1.42 12.09 -4.45
N SER A 9 -1.61 12.10 -3.13
CA SER A 9 -0.58 12.52 -2.17
C SER A 9 0.46 11.43 -1.90
N ALA A 10 0.03 10.17 -1.85
CA ALA A 10 0.93 9.05 -1.56
C ALA A 10 0.47 7.78 -2.27
N ASN A 11 1.13 7.47 -3.40
CA ASN A 11 0.83 6.31 -4.24
C ASN A 11 2.12 5.49 -4.36
N GLU A 12 2.07 4.27 -3.84
CA GLU A 12 3.25 3.48 -3.52
C GLU A 12 3.35 2.25 -4.44
N GLY A 13 3.55 1.06 -3.85
CA GLY A 13 3.67 -0.19 -4.57
C GLY A 13 2.42 -0.61 -5.33
N ILE A 14 2.64 -1.27 -6.47
CA ILE A 14 1.59 -1.83 -7.31
C ILE A 14 1.83 -3.31 -7.59
N THR A 15 0.77 -4.08 -7.78
CA THR A 15 0.86 -5.47 -8.23
C THR A 15 -0.34 -5.89 -9.07
N TYR A 16 -0.24 -7.00 -9.79
CA TYR A 16 -1.24 -7.42 -10.77
C TYR A 16 -1.72 -8.84 -10.52
N ASP A 17 -3.04 -9.03 -10.47
CA ASP A 17 -3.70 -10.34 -10.55
C ASP A 17 -4.11 -10.62 -12.00
N ALA A 18 -3.44 -11.59 -12.61
CA ALA A 18 -3.71 -12.05 -13.97
C ALA A 18 -5.04 -12.82 -14.10
N GLU A 19 -5.54 -13.43 -13.03
CA GLU A 19 -6.78 -14.20 -13.06
C GLU A 19 -7.99 -13.27 -13.10
N SER A 20 -8.00 -12.22 -12.28
CA SER A 20 -9.07 -11.22 -12.23
C SER A 20 -8.85 -10.00 -13.14
N ASN A 21 -7.71 -9.93 -13.82
CA ASN A 21 -7.25 -8.77 -14.59
C ASN A 21 -7.34 -7.46 -13.77
N THR A 22 -6.83 -7.49 -12.54
CA THR A 22 -6.93 -6.39 -11.57
C THR A 22 -5.54 -5.89 -11.19
N LEU A 23 -5.34 -4.57 -11.27
CA LEU A 23 -4.16 -3.91 -10.70
C LEU A 23 -4.49 -3.49 -9.27
N TYR A 24 -3.64 -3.83 -8.32
CA TYR A 24 -3.70 -3.32 -6.96
C TYR A 24 -2.66 -2.23 -6.78
N VAL A 25 -3.03 -1.18 -6.07
CA VAL A 25 -2.21 0.00 -5.80
C VAL A 25 -2.30 0.30 -4.32
N ALA A 26 -1.15 0.43 -3.66
CA ALA A 26 -1.06 0.86 -2.29
C ALA A 26 -1.04 2.39 -2.21
N SER A 27 -1.61 2.90 -1.13
CA SER A 27 -1.59 4.30 -0.79
C SER A 27 -1.30 4.36 0.70
N SER A 28 -0.18 4.96 1.08
CA SER A 28 0.24 5.07 2.47
C SER A 28 -0.63 6.07 3.23
N GLY A 29 -1.07 7.15 2.58
CA GLY A 29 -1.97 8.15 3.17
C GLY A 29 -3.06 8.64 2.22
N ILE A 30 -4.16 9.13 2.79
CA ILE A 30 -5.17 9.95 2.11
C ILE A 30 -5.07 11.36 2.67
N GLY A 31 -4.80 12.33 1.81
CA GLY A 31 -4.67 13.74 2.19
C GLY A 31 -4.71 14.66 0.98
N ASP A 32 -4.53 15.95 1.24
CA ASP A 32 -4.36 17.01 0.24
C ASP A 32 -5.34 16.93 -0.95
N GLY A 33 -4.82 16.86 -2.18
CA GLY A 33 -5.61 16.83 -3.41
C GLY A 33 -6.47 15.58 -3.58
N MET A 34 -6.30 14.56 -2.73
CA MET A 34 -7.20 13.41 -2.73
C MET A 34 -8.56 13.76 -2.10
N LEU A 35 -8.62 14.80 -1.28
CA LEU A 35 -9.83 15.22 -0.57
C LEU A 35 -10.72 16.11 -1.44
N ASP A 36 -12.02 16.14 -1.16
CA ASP A 36 -12.98 16.90 -1.98
C ASP A 36 -12.91 18.42 -1.74
N ASN A 37 -12.27 19.16 -2.66
CA ASN A 37 -12.08 20.62 -2.59
C ASN A 37 -11.36 21.04 -1.30
N TYR A 38 -10.23 20.41 -1.03
CA TYR A 38 -9.43 20.67 0.15
C TYR A 38 -8.93 22.11 0.19
N VAL A 39 -9.00 22.69 1.38
CA VAL A 39 -8.42 23.98 1.69
C VAL A 39 -7.56 23.79 2.92
N ASP A 40 -6.25 23.78 2.71
CA ASP A 40 -5.28 23.74 3.78
C ASP A 40 -5.26 25.06 4.57
N GLU A 41 -4.90 24.99 5.85
CA GLU A 41 -4.88 26.16 6.73
C GLU A 41 -3.80 27.17 6.35
N GLU A 42 -2.65 26.71 5.84
CA GLU A 42 -1.50 27.55 5.49
C GLU A 42 -1.42 27.81 3.98
N GLU A 43 -1.64 26.78 3.17
CA GLU A 43 -1.49 26.81 1.71
C GLU A 43 -2.80 27.13 0.96
N GLY A 44 -3.94 27.16 1.66
CA GLY A 44 -5.23 27.47 1.06
C GLY A 44 -5.67 26.40 0.06
N ASP A 45 -6.14 26.81 -1.12
CA ASP A 45 -6.64 25.91 -2.16
C ASP A 45 -5.53 25.31 -3.04
N ALA A 46 -4.26 25.41 -2.65
CA ALA A 46 -3.10 25.05 -3.49
C ALA A 46 -3.14 23.60 -4.00
N PHE A 47 -3.66 22.66 -3.20
CA PHE A 47 -3.71 21.24 -3.51
C PHE A 47 -4.75 20.86 -4.57
N ASP A 48 -5.79 21.68 -4.74
CA ASP A 48 -6.85 21.51 -5.75
C ASP A 48 -6.81 22.57 -6.86
N LEU A 49 -6.00 23.62 -6.69
CA LEU A 49 -5.96 24.76 -7.60
C LEU A 49 -5.51 24.33 -9.01
N GLY A 50 -6.45 24.39 -9.95
CA GLY A 50 -6.21 24.00 -11.35
C GLY A 50 -6.28 22.49 -11.60
N GLY A 51 -6.59 21.70 -10.58
CA GLY A 51 -6.97 20.30 -10.68
C GLY A 51 -8.42 20.13 -11.12
N HIS A 52 -8.79 18.90 -11.44
CA HIS A 52 -10.17 18.54 -11.78
C HIS A 52 -10.97 18.14 -10.54
N ASN A 53 -10.27 17.88 -9.42
CA ASN A 53 -10.80 17.31 -8.19
C ASN A 53 -11.56 16.03 -8.56
N ASP A 54 -10.86 15.04 -9.10
CA ASP A 54 -11.39 13.77 -9.59
C ASP A 54 -11.54 12.71 -8.46
N ILE A 55 -10.66 12.68 -7.46
CA ILE A 55 -10.62 11.64 -6.40
C ILE A 55 -11.71 11.84 -5.32
N ARG A 56 -11.85 13.06 -4.76
CA ARG A 56 -12.94 13.46 -3.85
C ARG A 56 -13.19 12.53 -2.66
N LEU A 57 -12.15 12.15 -1.93
CA LEU A 57 -12.31 11.40 -0.69
C LEU A 57 -12.80 12.31 0.44
N PRO A 58 -13.63 11.80 1.35
CA PRO A 58 -14.32 12.64 2.34
C PRO A 58 -13.45 12.99 3.55
N GLU A 59 -12.47 12.15 3.88
CA GLU A 59 -11.71 12.22 5.13
C GLU A 59 -10.26 11.83 4.87
N ALA A 60 -9.35 12.55 5.52
CA ALA A 60 -7.93 12.23 5.54
C ALA A 60 -7.65 11.09 6.52
N THR A 61 -6.62 10.31 6.27
CA THR A 61 -6.11 9.31 7.22
C THR A 61 -4.70 8.88 6.81
N SER A 62 -3.83 8.69 7.79
CA SER A 62 -2.48 8.14 7.61
C SER A 62 -2.48 6.61 7.62
N CYS A 63 -3.55 5.90 7.97
CA CYS A 63 -3.52 4.42 7.97
C CYS A 63 -3.49 3.77 6.57
N ALA A 64 -3.52 4.54 5.48
CA ALA A 64 -4.47 4.37 4.37
C ALA A 64 -4.67 2.94 3.84
N GLY A 65 -4.43 2.61 2.57
CA GLY A 65 -5.03 1.37 2.05
C GLY A 65 -4.70 0.97 0.63
N ILE A 66 -5.42 -0.04 0.17
CA ILE A 66 -5.25 -0.68 -1.12
C ILE A 66 -6.45 -0.36 -2.02
N TYR A 67 -6.17 0.16 -3.20
CA TYR A 67 -7.13 0.32 -4.28
C TYR A 67 -6.98 -0.80 -5.31
N ALA A 68 -8.10 -1.30 -5.81
CA ALA A 68 -8.18 -2.26 -6.90
C ALA A 68 -8.71 -1.57 -8.16
N LEU A 69 -7.93 -1.60 -9.23
CA LEU A 69 -8.32 -1.12 -10.55
C LEU A 69 -8.70 -2.29 -11.46
N GLU A 70 -9.90 -2.22 -12.02
CA GLU A 70 -10.33 -3.14 -13.06
C GLU A 70 -9.68 -2.73 -14.38
N LEU A 71 -9.01 -3.67 -15.04
CA LEU A 71 -8.35 -3.43 -16.32
C LEU A 71 -9.19 -3.98 -17.48
N ALA A 72 -9.20 -3.25 -18.61
CA ALA A 72 -9.90 -3.66 -19.82
C ALA A 72 -9.15 -3.27 -21.09
N GLN A 73 -9.46 -4.00 -22.17
CA GLN A 73 -8.97 -3.69 -23.52
C GLN A 73 -9.92 -2.72 -24.26
N GLY A 74 -9.38 -2.01 -25.24
CA GLY A 74 -10.18 -1.32 -26.26
C GLY A 74 -10.78 0.01 -25.79
N GLN A 75 -10.25 0.57 -24.72
CA GLN A 75 -10.65 1.88 -24.23
C GLN A 75 -10.24 2.97 -25.22
N GLN A 76 -11.09 3.99 -25.36
CA GLN A 76 -10.75 5.14 -26.20
C GLN A 76 -9.81 6.06 -25.42
N ALA A 77 -8.78 6.58 -26.08
CA ALA A 77 -7.93 7.60 -25.50
C ALA A 77 -8.76 8.83 -25.12
N TYR A 78 -8.49 9.38 -23.92
CA TYR A 78 -9.11 10.63 -23.50
C TYR A 78 -8.70 11.75 -24.46
N ASN A 79 -9.68 12.54 -24.90
CA ASN A 79 -9.46 13.74 -25.70
C ASN A 79 -9.93 14.92 -24.85
N ASP A 80 -8.97 15.69 -24.32
CA ASP A 80 -9.21 16.83 -23.43
C ASP A 80 -9.85 18.05 -24.14
N GLY A 81 -10.05 17.97 -25.46
CA GLY A 81 -10.64 19.04 -26.26
C GLY A 81 -9.78 20.31 -26.35
N TYR A 82 -8.56 20.31 -25.80
CA TYR A 82 -7.69 21.50 -25.74
C TYR A 82 -6.73 21.62 -26.93
N SER A 83 -6.61 20.56 -27.74
CA SER A 83 -5.86 20.56 -28.99
C SER A 83 -6.74 20.95 -30.18
N GLU A 84 -6.44 22.10 -30.82
CA GLU A 84 -7.09 22.55 -32.08
C GLU A 84 -6.94 21.55 -33.24
N THR A 85 -6.05 20.56 -33.12
CA THR A 85 -5.97 19.40 -34.01
C THR A 85 -6.66 18.21 -33.34
N SER A 86 -7.99 18.21 -33.36
CA SER A 86 -8.81 17.11 -32.85
C SER A 86 -8.60 15.86 -33.71
N LYS A 87 -7.54 15.11 -33.39
CA LYS A 87 -7.47 13.69 -33.76
C LYS A 87 -8.67 13.01 -33.10
N PRO A 88 -9.43 12.18 -33.83
CA PRO A 88 -10.45 11.35 -33.21
C PRO A 88 -9.77 10.53 -32.10
N ALA A 89 -10.49 10.31 -30.98
CA ALA A 89 -10.00 9.44 -29.92
C ALA A 89 -9.59 8.10 -30.54
N GLU A 90 -8.29 7.77 -30.46
CA GLU A 90 -7.77 6.51 -30.95
C GLU A 90 -7.99 5.46 -29.86
N THR A 91 -8.27 4.23 -30.28
CA THR A 91 -8.37 3.11 -29.33
C THR A 91 -6.99 2.82 -28.75
N ILE A 92 -6.89 2.71 -27.44
CA ILE A 92 -5.68 2.30 -26.74
C ILE A 92 -5.50 0.79 -26.98
N ASP A 93 -4.46 0.43 -27.73
CA ASP A 93 -4.09 -0.97 -28.02
C ASP A 93 -3.36 -1.61 -26.83
N SER A 94 -4.08 -1.76 -25.71
CA SER A 94 -3.59 -2.39 -24.49
C SER A 94 -4.74 -3.09 -23.78
N PRO A 95 -4.55 -4.32 -23.27
CA PRO A 95 -5.52 -4.98 -22.39
C PRO A 95 -5.47 -4.47 -20.93
N TYR A 96 -4.54 -3.56 -20.62
CA TYR A 96 -4.23 -3.10 -19.27
C TYR A 96 -4.66 -1.65 -19.01
N VAL A 97 -5.78 -1.21 -19.59
CA VAL A 97 -6.31 0.15 -19.32
C VAL A 97 -7.22 0.11 -18.11
N GLY A 98 -6.89 0.88 -17.07
CA GLY A 98 -7.75 1.05 -15.90
C GLY A 98 -9.07 1.72 -16.28
N VAL A 99 -10.19 1.08 -15.96
CA VAL A 99 -11.54 1.57 -16.29
C VAL A 99 -12.40 1.87 -15.06
N ASN A 100 -12.01 1.34 -13.92
CA ASN A 100 -12.68 1.54 -12.65
C ASN A 100 -11.67 1.37 -11.53
N MET A 101 -11.84 2.09 -10.43
CA MET A 101 -11.04 1.97 -9.23
C MET A 101 -11.96 1.90 -8.02
N LYS A 102 -11.68 1.00 -7.09
CA LYS A 102 -12.41 0.87 -5.84
C LYS A 102 -11.45 0.58 -4.71
N THR A 103 -11.84 0.97 -3.51
CA THR A 103 -11.17 0.53 -2.29
C THR A 103 -11.31 -0.99 -2.13
N GLU A 104 -10.18 -1.67 -1.97
CA GLU A 104 -10.13 -3.12 -1.73
C GLU A 104 -10.02 -3.44 -0.24
N LEU A 105 -9.14 -2.71 0.46
CA LEU A 105 -8.87 -2.84 1.89
C LEU A 105 -8.39 -1.49 2.42
N MET A 106 -8.89 -1.05 3.59
CA MET A 106 -8.39 0.14 4.28
C MET A 106 -7.90 -0.24 5.67
N GLY A 107 -6.83 0.43 6.10
CA GLY A 107 -6.52 0.62 7.50
C GLY A 107 -7.59 1.44 8.20
N ARG A 108 -7.56 1.42 9.53
CA ARG A 108 -8.43 2.27 10.35
C ARG A 108 -7.64 2.79 11.53
N GLU A 109 -7.98 3.99 11.94
CA GLU A 109 -7.51 4.54 13.20
C GLU A 109 -8.26 3.88 14.37
N TRP A 110 -7.56 3.74 15.49
CA TRP A 110 -8.14 3.50 16.80
C TRP A 110 -8.47 4.82 17.48
N THR A 111 -9.51 4.80 18.31
CA THR A 111 -9.62 5.83 19.35
C THR A 111 -8.71 5.48 20.53
N GLU A 112 -8.24 6.48 21.27
CA GLU A 112 -7.48 6.26 22.51
C GLU A 112 -8.24 5.33 23.48
N GLU A 113 -9.57 5.47 23.57
CA GLU A 113 -10.43 4.60 24.39
C GLU A 113 -10.38 3.13 23.93
N GLU A 114 -10.41 2.88 22.62
CA GLU A 114 -10.28 1.53 22.06
C GLU A 114 -8.91 0.94 22.40
N ALA A 115 -7.83 1.69 22.20
CA ALA A 115 -6.48 1.27 22.52
C ALA A 115 -6.32 0.95 24.01
N LEU A 116 -6.78 1.84 24.89
CA LEU A 116 -6.81 1.65 26.35
C LEU A 116 -7.57 0.37 26.74
N SER A 117 -8.74 0.13 26.14
CA SER A 117 -9.57 -1.04 26.46
C SER A 117 -8.90 -2.38 26.10
N ARG A 118 -7.97 -2.34 25.13
CA ARG A 118 -7.20 -3.49 24.65
C ARG A 118 -5.83 -3.63 25.30
N GLY A 119 -5.45 -2.69 26.17
CA GLY A 119 -4.16 -2.70 26.87
C GLY A 119 -3.02 -2.02 26.09
N TYR A 120 -3.32 -1.23 25.07
CA TYR A 120 -2.36 -0.50 24.24
C TYR A 120 -2.32 1.01 24.54
N GLY A 121 -3.01 1.48 25.58
CA GLY A 121 -3.12 2.91 25.84
C GLY A 121 -1.80 3.63 26.13
N GLU A 122 -0.79 2.94 26.65
CA GLU A 122 0.54 3.53 26.91
C GLU A 122 1.40 3.68 25.64
N ILE A 123 1.02 3.02 24.54
CA ILE A 123 1.74 3.06 23.25
C ILE A 123 0.84 3.52 22.10
N PHE A 124 -0.30 4.13 22.43
CA PHE A 124 -1.31 4.53 21.45
C PHE A 124 -0.76 5.51 20.42
N GLU A 125 0.11 6.44 20.84
CA GLU A 125 0.74 7.42 19.95
C GLU A 125 1.65 6.78 18.88
N TYR A 126 2.09 5.55 19.08
CA TYR A 126 2.86 4.76 18.11
C TYR A 126 2.02 3.67 17.42
N ASN A 127 0.74 3.58 17.75
CA ASN A 127 -0.19 2.60 17.17
C ASN A 127 -1.54 3.29 16.94
N ILE A 128 -1.52 4.42 16.22
CA ILE A 128 -2.72 5.18 15.88
C ILE A 128 -3.62 4.32 14.99
N CYS A 129 -3.02 3.53 14.10
CA CYS A 129 -3.73 2.54 13.31
C CYS A 129 -3.99 1.25 14.09
N ASP A 130 -5.10 0.58 13.75
CA ASP A 130 -5.47 -0.70 14.35
C ASP A 130 -4.39 -1.74 14.11
N VAL A 131 -3.76 -2.23 15.19
CA VAL A 131 -2.71 -3.27 15.08
C VAL A 131 -3.25 -4.56 14.44
N ASP A 132 -4.54 -4.86 14.50
CA ASP A 132 -5.16 -6.00 13.80
C ASP A 132 -5.47 -5.71 12.32
N GLY A 133 -5.16 -4.50 11.84
CA GLY A 133 -5.34 -4.00 10.48
C GLY A 133 -4.04 -3.56 9.82
N ILE A 134 -4.15 -2.95 8.63
CA ILE A 134 -3.01 -2.35 7.94
C ILE A 134 -2.87 -0.87 8.34
N ALA A 135 -1.65 -0.34 8.18
CA ALA A 135 -1.23 1.04 8.31
C ALA A 135 -0.21 1.33 7.20
N GLU A 136 -0.25 2.49 6.57
CA GLU A 136 0.69 2.95 5.53
C GLU A 136 1.23 1.82 4.62
N PRO A 137 0.35 1.10 3.89
CA PRO A 137 0.85 0.08 2.99
C PRO A 137 1.70 0.73 1.89
N ASP A 138 2.85 0.13 1.61
CA ASP A 138 3.75 0.52 0.52
C ASP A 138 3.86 -0.63 -0.48
N ASN A 139 4.68 -1.64 -0.17
CA ASN A 139 5.05 -2.63 -1.18
C ASN A 139 4.03 -3.77 -1.30
N LEU A 140 3.66 -4.11 -2.54
CA LEU A 140 2.66 -5.13 -2.86
C LEU A 140 3.21 -6.28 -3.71
N ALA A 141 2.73 -7.49 -3.46
CA ALA A 141 2.94 -8.63 -4.37
C ALA A 141 1.74 -9.58 -4.39
N PHE A 142 1.30 -10.01 -5.56
CA PHE A 142 0.22 -10.98 -5.68
C PHE A 142 0.75 -12.41 -5.83
N ILE A 143 0.18 -13.34 -5.06
CA ILE A 143 0.53 -14.77 -5.15
C ILE A 143 -0.35 -15.43 -6.22
N PRO A 144 0.22 -15.90 -7.35
CA PRO A 144 -0.55 -16.43 -8.47
C PRO A 144 -1.48 -17.59 -8.09
N GLY A 145 -2.73 -17.56 -8.57
CA GLY A 145 -3.69 -18.64 -8.42
C GLY A 145 -4.25 -18.83 -7.00
N THR A 146 -4.02 -17.88 -6.08
CA THR A 146 -4.46 -18.00 -4.67
C THR A 146 -5.46 -16.94 -4.22
N ALA A 147 -5.62 -15.89 -5.02
CA ALA A 147 -6.30 -14.67 -4.61
C ALA A 147 -5.71 -14.04 -3.33
N THR A 148 -4.40 -14.16 -3.12
CA THR A 148 -3.70 -13.60 -1.96
C THR A 148 -2.76 -12.48 -2.38
N LEU A 149 -3.02 -11.29 -1.82
CA LEU A 149 -2.18 -10.11 -1.89
C LEU A 149 -1.27 -10.08 -0.66
N LEU A 150 0.04 -9.96 -0.88
CA LEU A 150 1.01 -9.61 0.14
C LEU A 150 1.07 -8.09 0.25
N ILE A 151 0.99 -7.58 1.47
CA ILE A 151 0.98 -6.16 1.79
C ILE A 151 2.07 -5.91 2.81
N ALA A 152 3.13 -5.20 2.40
CA ALA A 152 4.19 -4.73 3.26
C ALA A 152 3.89 -3.29 3.68
N GLN A 153 4.19 -2.99 4.94
CA GLN A 153 4.05 -1.67 5.52
C GLN A 153 5.41 -0.95 5.54
N ASP A 154 5.32 0.37 5.40
CA ASP A 154 6.33 1.37 5.75
C ASP A 154 5.57 2.44 6.54
N SER A 155 5.47 2.23 7.86
CA SER A 155 4.56 3.01 8.71
C SER A 155 5.24 3.61 9.93
N GLU A 156 4.87 4.85 10.22
CA GLU A 156 5.09 5.52 11.51
C GLU A 156 3.87 5.34 12.44
N GLU A 157 2.76 4.83 11.93
CA GLU A 157 1.49 4.67 12.66
C GLU A 157 1.33 3.30 13.35
N HIS A 158 2.33 2.42 13.24
CA HIS A 158 2.49 1.19 14.00
C HIS A 158 3.92 1.08 14.56
N GLU A 159 4.07 0.71 15.83
CA GLU A 159 5.39 0.53 16.49
C GLU A 159 6.27 -0.47 15.72
N ASN A 160 5.64 -1.53 15.20
CA ASN A 160 6.26 -2.48 14.30
C ASN A 160 5.46 -2.57 13.02
N ASP A 161 6.14 -2.44 11.89
CA ASP A 161 5.54 -2.79 10.62
C ASP A 161 5.29 -4.29 10.50
N TYR A 162 4.24 -4.61 9.75
CA TYR A 162 3.83 -5.98 9.50
C TYR A 162 3.82 -6.29 8.02
N LEU A 163 4.11 -7.56 7.73
CA LEU A 163 3.80 -8.16 6.44
C LEU A 163 2.49 -8.93 6.58
N TRP A 164 1.53 -8.57 5.73
CA TRP A 164 0.20 -9.19 5.71
C TRP A 164 0.01 -10.07 4.49
N ALA A 165 -0.75 -11.16 4.67
CA ALA A 165 -1.37 -11.91 3.59
C ALA A 165 -2.88 -11.65 3.61
N TYR A 166 -3.38 -10.98 2.58
CA TYR A 166 -4.78 -10.64 2.43
C TYR A 166 -5.44 -11.47 1.31
N ASN A 167 -6.48 -12.22 1.62
CA ASN A 167 -7.24 -12.93 0.60
C ASN A 167 -8.33 -12.04 0.00
N THR A 168 -8.18 -11.65 -1.26
CA THR A 168 -9.05 -10.68 -1.96
C THR A 168 -10.47 -11.21 -2.22
N ARG A 169 -10.65 -12.54 -2.23
CA ARG A 169 -11.98 -13.18 -2.38
C ARG A 169 -12.72 -13.31 -1.05
N ARG A 170 -12.05 -13.85 -0.03
CA ARG A 170 -12.64 -14.11 1.29
C ARG A 170 -12.65 -12.86 2.18
N LYS A 171 -11.89 -11.84 1.80
CA LYS A 171 -11.72 -10.58 2.55
C LYS A 171 -11.12 -10.85 3.94
N GLU A 172 -10.17 -11.78 4.00
CA GLU A 172 -9.51 -12.20 5.24
C GLU A 172 -8.07 -11.70 5.25
N LEU A 173 -7.71 -10.96 6.29
CA LEU A 173 -6.37 -10.43 6.53
C LEU A 173 -5.64 -11.30 7.55
N THR A 174 -4.39 -11.67 7.29
CA THR A 174 -3.57 -12.49 8.20
C THR A 174 -2.17 -11.91 8.31
N ARG A 175 -1.74 -11.59 9.54
CA ARG A 175 -0.36 -11.17 9.79
C ARG A 175 0.57 -12.37 9.61
N ILE A 176 1.60 -12.24 8.78
CA ILE A 176 2.55 -13.33 8.50
C ILE A 176 3.97 -13.04 8.98
N GLN A 177 4.31 -11.77 9.21
CA GLN A 177 5.58 -11.36 9.82
C GLN A 177 5.41 -10.01 10.52
N SER A 178 6.20 -9.79 11.57
CA SER A 178 6.44 -8.47 12.18
C SER A 178 7.91 -8.12 11.98
N ALA A 179 8.18 -6.89 11.58
CA ALA A 179 9.52 -6.35 11.49
C ALA A 179 10.04 -5.95 12.89
N PRO A 180 11.35 -5.73 13.07
CA PRO A 180 11.87 -5.00 14.22
C PRO A 180 11.21 -3.64 14.41
N GLN A 181 11.46 -3.00 15.55
CA GLN A 181 10.96 -1.67 15.85
C GLN A 181 11.56 -0.63 14.90
N GLY A 182 10.75 0.34 14.48
CA GLY A 182 11.18 1.47 13.66
C GLY A 182 11.82 1.05 12.35
N SER A 183 11.26 0.03 11.71
CA SER A 183 11.78 -0.61 10.50
C SER A 183 10.62 -0.94 9.57
N GLU A 184 10.87 -0.95 8.26
CA GLU A 184 9.85 -1.21 7.24
C GLU A 184 10.10 -2.54 6.49
N PHE A 185 9.09 -2.96 5.71
CA PHE A 185 9.26 -4.01 4.70
C PHE A 185 9.43 -3.43 3.28
N SER A 186 10.66 -3.44 2.76
CA SER A 186 10.95 -2.93 1.41
C SER A 186 10.68 -3.90 0.26
N THR A 187 10.47 -5.20 0.53
CA THR A 187 10.18 -6.18 -0.56
C THR A 187 9.48 -7.45 -0.03
N PRO A 188 8.21 -7.68 -0.41
CA PRO A 188 7.53 -8.95 -0.23
C PRO A 188 7.32 -9.73 -1.55
N TYR A 189 8.32 -9.80 -2.44
CA TYR A 189 8.11 -10.42 -3.76
C TYR A 189 7.91 -11.94 -3.70
N PHE A 190 7.07 -12.47 -4.59
CA PHE A 190 6.77 -13.90 -4.69
C PHE A 190 7.28 -14.50 -6.00
N PHE A 191 8.11 -15.54 -5.89
CA PHE A 191 8.65 -16.30 -7.02
C PHE A 191 7.88 -17.62 -7.14
N PRO A 192 6.97 -17.78 -8.12
CA PRO A 192 6.06 -18.93 -8.17
C PRO A 192 6.72 -20.22 -8.66
N ASP A 193 7.83 -20.12 -9.40
CA ASP A 193 8.61 -21.28 -9.88
C ASP A 193 10.09 -20.94 -10.04
N VAL A 194 10.89 -21.45 -9.10
CA VAL A 194 12.35 -21.51 -9.16
C VAL A 194 12.74 -22.98 -9.07
N ASN A 195 12.92 -23.62 -10.23
CA ASN A 195 13.27 -25.04 -10.37
C ASN A 195 12.27 -26.00 -9.68
N GLY A 196 10.96 -25.73 -9.80
CA GLY A 196 9.88 -26.57 -9.27
C GLY A 196 9.45 -26.24 -7.84
N PHE A 197 9.97 -25.17 -7.25
CA PHE A 197 9.61 -24.69 -5.91
C PHE A 197 9.32 -23.19 -5.95
N ALA A 198 8.45 -22.72 -5.06
CA ALA A 198 8.17 -21.31 -4.90
C ALA A 198 8.82 -20.72 -3.64
N TYR A 199 9.08 -19.42 -3.67
CA TYR A 199 9.71 -18.67 -2.60
C TYR A 199 9.09 -17.29 -2.45
N MET A 200 8.99 -16.80 -1.22
CA MET A 200 8.59 -15.43 -0.91
C MET A 200 9.79 -14.73 -0.28
N THR A 201 10.24 -13.61 -0.85
CA THR A 201 11.28 -12.79 -0.21
C THR A 201 10.66 -11.89 0.86
N SER A 202 11.46 -11.54 1.86
CA SER A 202 11.13 -10.57 2.89
C SER A 202 12.36 -9.71 3.13
N GLY A 203 12.30 -8.48 2.62
CA GLY A 203 13.29 -7.44 2.87
C GLY A 203 12.83 -6.56 4.02
N ILE A 204 13.66 -6.42 5.05
CA ILE A 204 13.48 -5.46 6.15
C ILE A 204 14.52 -4.37 5.96
N GLN A 205 14.10 -3.10 5.93
CA GLN A 205 15.00 -1.97 5.81
C GLN A 205 15.15 -1.26 7.16
N HIS A 206 16.29 -0.57 7.30
CA HIS A 206 16.60 0.40 8.36
C HIS A 206 16.06 0.10 9.78
N PRO A 207 16.33 -1.08 10.39
CA PRO A 207 15.87 -1.32 11.75
C PRO A 207 16.32 -0.27 12.75
N PHE A 208 15.39 0.17 13.60
CA PHE A 208 15.60 1.15 14.65
C PHE A 208 15.94 2.57 14.15
N ASP A 209 15.53 2.94 12.93
CA ASP A 209 15.82 4.26 12.33
C ASP A 209 14.74 5.32 12.64
N GLN A 210 13.57 4.92 13.14
CA GLN A 210 12.57 5.86 13.69
C GLN A 210 13.04 6.42 15.05
N GLU A 211 13.77 7.54 15.02
CA GLU A 211 14.45 8.12 16.18
C GLU A 211 13.51 8.36 17.37
N GLU A 212 12.35 9.00 17.17
CA GLU A 212 11.42 9.31 18.28
C GLU A 212 10.91 8.05 18.98
N LEU A 213 10.48 7.05 18.20
CA LEU A 213 10.01 5.76 18.71
C LEU A 213 11.09 5.05 19.53
N VAL A 214 12.33 5.04 19.03
CA VAL A 214 13.46 4.37 19.67
C VAL A 214 13.96 5.13 20.89
N GLU A 215 13.91 6.47 20.90
CA GLU A 215 14.24 7.28 22.06
C GLU A 215 13.25 7.07 23.21
N ASP A 216 11.95 6.99 22.91
CA ASP A 216 10.89 6.92 23.91
C ASP A 216 10.70 5.50 24.48
N LEU A 217 10.70 4.48 23.62
CA LEU A 217 10.49 3.09 24.03
C LEU A 217 11.81 2.35 24.34
N GLY A 218 12.93 2.85 23.82
CA GLY A 218 14.24 2.22 23.95
C GLY A 218 14.43 1.01 23.02
N TYR A 219 15.69 0.64 22.79
CA TYR A 219 16.02 -0.60 22.09
C TYR A 219 15.56 -1.81 22.91
N PRO A 220 15.05 -2.88 22.27
CA PRO A 220 14.85 -4.16 22.93
C PRO A 220 16.16 -4.64 23.60
N GLU A 221 16.08 -5.21 24.81
CA GLU A 221 17.27 -5.58 25.61
C GLU A 221 18.26 -6.51 24.87
N ASP A 222 17.75 -7.31 23.93
CA ASP A 222 18.53 -8.27 23.13
C ASP A 222 19.02 -7.71 21.77
N ALA A 223 18.69 -6.46 21.43
CA ALA A 223 19.14 -5.83 20.19
C ALA A 223 20.62 -5.42 20.28
N ALA A 224 21.38 -5.58 19.20
CA ALA A 224 22.78 -5.14 19.07
C ALA A 224 22.89 -3.98 18.06
N PRO A 225 22.79 -2.71 18.51
CA PRO A 225 22.55 -1.53 17.65
C PRO A 225 23.48 -1.45 16.43
N THR A 226 24.80 -1.54 16.64
CA THR A 226 25.78 -1.40 15.54
C THR A 226 25.74 -2.50 14.45
N GLY A 227 25.06 -3.61 14.70
CA GLY A 227 24.96 -4.75 13.78
C GLY A 227 23.57 -4.96 13.20
N ASP A 228 22.54 -4.57 13.95
CA ASP A 228 21.13 -4.88 13.69
C ASP A 228 20.38 -3.75 12.97
N GLU A 229 20.94 -2.53 12.90
CA GLU A 229 20.46 -1.42 12.04
C GLU A 229 20.61 -1.69 10.52
N ARG A 230 21.23 -2.82 10.14
CA ARG A 230 21.41 -3.16 8.72
C ARG A 230 20.14 -3.78 8.17
N GLY A 231 19.72 -3.30 7.01
CA GLY A 231 18.68 -3.97 6.24
C GLY A 231 19.02 -5.45 6.00
N THR A 232 18.01 -6.31 6.08
CA THR A 232 18.13 -7.76 5.92
C THR A 232 17.24 -8.23 4.78
N LEU A 233 17.72 -9.24 4.04
CA LEU A 233 16.94 -9.92 3.01
C LEU A 233 16.87 -11.41 3.33
N GLY A 234 15.66 -11.89 3.59
CA GLY A 234 15.36 -13.29 3.82
C GLY A 234 14.40 -13.84 2.77
N TYR A 235 14.09 -15.13 2.90
CA TYR A 235 13.02 -15.76 2.13
C TYR A 235 12.31 -16.86 2.94
N PHE A 236 11.04 -17.09 2.62
CA PHE A 236 10.25 -18.23 3.05
C PHE A 236 10.11 -19.22 1.91
N GLY A 237 10.29 -20.50 2.21
CA GLY A 237 10.22 -21.61 1.25
C GLY A 237 11.15 -22.76 1.63
N PRO A 238 11.26 -23.79 0.78
CA PRO A 238 10.53 -23.94 -0.48
C PRO A 238 9.05 -24.29 -0.26
N PHE A 239 8.16 -23.61 -0.97
CA PHE A 239 6.76 -24.03 -1.12
C PHE A 239 6.61 -24.91 -2.37
N PRO A 240 5.51 -25.69 -2.50
CA PRO A 240 5.12 -26.24 -3.80
C PRO A 240 5.05 -25.11 -4.85
N LYS A 241 5.42 -25.40 -6.10
CA LYS A 241 5.29 -24.42 -7.19
C LYS A 241 3.84 -23.93 -7.32
N PHE A 242 3.69 -22.66 -7.68
CA PHE A 242 2.40 -22.05 -7.99
C PHE A 242 2.33 -21.85 -9.50
N GLU A 243 1.20 -22.19 -10.11
CA GLU A 243 0.98 -21.98 -11.53
C GLU A 243 0.00 -20.81 -11.71
N TYR A 244 0.28 -19.95 -12.68
CA TYR A 244 -0.75 -19.06 -13.20
C TYR A 244 -1.81 -19.93 -13.88
N SER A 245 -3.09 -19.63 -13.69
CA SER A 245 -4.12 -20.24 -14.53
C SER A 245 -3.84 -19.85 -15.98
N GLU A 246 -3.66 -20.83 -16.87
CA GLU A 246 -3.62 -20.56 -18.31
C GLU A 246 -5.00 -20.03 -18.73
N ASN A 247 -5.08 -18.73 -19.00
CA ASN A 247 -6.24 -18.06 -19.62
C ASN A 247 -6.12 -18.13 -21.15
#